data_AF-A0A7S2M4E1-F1
#
_entry.id   AF-A0A7S2M4E1-F1
#
_cell.length_a   1.000
_cell.length_b   1.000
_cell.length_c   1.000
_cell.angle_alpha   90.00
_cell.angle_beta   90.00
_cell.angle_gamma   90.00
#
_symmetry.space_group_name_H-M   'P 1'
#
loop_
_entity.id
_entity.type
_entity.pdbx_description
1 polymer ?
#
loop_
_entity_poly.entity_id
_entity_poly.type
_entity_poly.pdbx_seq_one_letter_code
_entity_poly.pdbx_strand_id
1 'polypeptide(L)'
;RTLAGPTRAELNTGALQAFNAWPVRALRLLAAGGACWLAKPYAQDFYDASVNTVQWSLSHPQIVTKDRRGNINDEVREAYWWLRDNTPADARVMAWWDYGYQIAGVANRTTLADGNTWNMEHIGLVGMALTAPLSEGHRIARHLADYVLLWNSDVGKS
;
A
#
# COMPACT_ATOMS: atom_id res chain seq x y z
N ARG A 1 -31.96 11.12 66.22
CA ARG A 1 -31.67 11.93 65.02
C ARG A 1 -30.61 11.19 64.23
N THR A 2 -30.99 10.42 63.22
CA THR A 2 -30.04 9.74 62.33
C THR A 2 -29.40 10.79 61.42
N LEU A 3 -28.08 10.97 61.55
CA LEU A 3 -27.30 11.82 60.65
C LEU A 3 -27.18 11.06 59.32
N ALA A 4 -28.08 11.33 58.38
CA ALA A 4 -27.92 10.86 57.01
C ALA A 4 -26.69 11.57 56.42
N GLY A 5 -25.67 10.81 56.04
CA GLY A 5 -24.49 11.33 55.35
C GLY A 5 -24.87 11.90 53.98
N PRO A 6 -24.05 12.81 53.41
CA PRO A 6 -24.34 13.45 52.13
C PRO A 6 -24.49 12.40 51.02
N THR A 7 -25.48 12.60 50.16
CA THR A 7 -25.74 11.69 49.03
C THR A 7 -24.63 11.80 47.97
N ARG A 8 -24.42 10.73 47.19
CA ARG A 8 -23.35 10.66 46.16
C ARG A 8 -23.40 11.81 45.14
N ALA A 9 -24.61 12.31 44.86
CA ALA A 9 -24.83 13.47 43.99
C ALA A 9 -24.29 14.78 44.62
N GLU A 10 -24.50 14.99 45.92
CA GLU A 10 -24.04 16.19 46.64
C GLU A 10 -22.50 16.21 46.79
N LEU A 11 -21.89 15.05 47.05
CA LEU A 11 -20.43 14.88 47.07
C LEU A 11 -19.78 15.21 45.72
N ASN A 12 -20.40 14.77 44.62
CA ASN A 12 -19.94 15.10 43.27
C ASN A 12 -20.13 16.59 42.95
N THR A 13 -21.20 17.21 43.45
CA THR A 13 -21.48 18.64 43.18
C THR A 13 -20.45 19.55 43.85
N GLY A 14 -20.06 19.27 45.10
CA GLY A 14 -19.02 20.02 45.81
C GLY A 14 -17.62 19.82 45.21
N ALA A 15 -17.28 18.59 44.82
CA ALA A 15 -16.03 18.30 44.14
C ALA A 15 -15.94 18.99 42.77
N LEU A 16 -17.03 19.00 41.99
CA LEU A 16 -17.10 19.69 40.71
C LEU A 16 -17.06 21.22 40.85
N GLN A 17 -17.67 21.79 41.88
CA GLN A 17 -17.58 23.22 42.18
C GLN A 17 -16.15 23.62 42.60
N ALA A 18 -15.50 22.83 43.46
CA ALA A 18 -14.10 23.05 43.85
C ALA A 18 -13.14 22.88 42.66
N PHE A 19 -13.40 21.89 41.80
CA PHE A 19 -12.66 21.71 40.55
C PHE A 19 -12.82 22.92 39.63
N ASN A 20 -14.04 23.41 39.42
CA ASN A 20 -14.34 24.55 38.55
C ASN A 20 -14.09 25.92 39.18
N ALA A 21 -13.65 25.99 40.44
CA ALA A 21 -13.25 27.22 41.09
C ALA A 21 -12.13 27.91 40.29
N TRP A 22 -12.20 29.24 40.18
CA TRP A 22 -11.28 30.03 39.36
C TRP A 22 -9.78 29.73 39.58
N PRO A 23 -9.26 29.52 40.81
CA PRO A 23 -7.83 29.32 41.01
C PRO A 23 -7.39 27.93 40.54
N VAL A 24 -8.22 26.92 40.83
CA VAL A 24 -7.99 25.52 40.43
C VAL A 24 -8.12 25.38 38.90
N ARG A 25 -9.06 26.09 38.29
CA ARG A 25 -9.21 26.16 36.83
C ARG A 25 -8.01 26.84 36.17
N ALA A 26 -7.55 27.98 36.69
CA ALA A 26 -6.38 28.68 36.17
C ALA A 26 -5.11 27.82 36.24
N LEU A 27 -4.88 27.16 37.38
CA LEU A 27 -3.72 26.30 37.57
C LEU A 27 -3.72 25.09 36.61
N ARG A 28 -4.88 24.49 36.36
CA ARG A 28 -5.04 23.40 35.37
C ARG A 28 -4.78 23.87 33.94
N LEU A 29 -5.27 25.06 33.57
CA LEU A 29 -5.02 25.62 32.23
C LEU A 29 -3.54 25.96 32.04
N LEU A 30 -2.86 26.45 33.08
CA LEU A 30 -1.41 26.67 33.04
C LEU A 30 -0.64 25.34 32.95
N ALA A 31 -1.04 24.33 33.71
CA ALA A 31 -0.44 23.00 33.64
C ALA A 31 -0.65 22.35 32.25
N ALA A 32 -1.86 22.46 31.69
CA ALA A 32 -2.16 21.98 30.34
C ALA A 32 -1.38 22.77 29.28
N GLY A 33 -1.30 24.10 29.40
CA GLY A 33 -0.50 24.95 28.51
C GLY A 33 0.99 24.62 28.57
N GLY A 34 1.53 24.40 29.77
CA GLY A 34 2.90 23.95 29.98
C GLY A 34 3.16 22.56 29.39
N ALA A 35 2.23 21.62 29.56
CA ALA A 35 2.30 20.30 28.94
C ALA A 35 2.26 20.39 27.41
N CYS A 36 1.40 21.23 26.82
CA CYS A 36 1.37 21.48 25.38
C CYS A 36 2.67 22.13 24.88
N TRP A 37 3.26 23.05 25.64
CA TRP A 37 4.53 23.68 25.29
C TRP A 37 5.68 22.68 25.31
N LEU A 38 5.74 21.81 26.31
CA LEU A 38 6.71 20.71 26.40
C LEU A 38 6.51 19.65 25.32
N ALA A 39 5.26 19.38 24.92
CA ALA A 39 4.92 18.42 23.88
C ALA A 39 5.14 18.96 22.45
N LYS A 40 5.20 20.28 22.27
CA LYS A 40 5.36 20.93 20.96
C LYS A 40 6.58 20.43 20.15
N PRO A 41 7.81 20.37 20.69
CA PRO A 41 8.95 19.85 19.93
C PRO A 41 8.74 18.41 19.49
N TYR A 42 8.22 17.54 20.37
CA TYR A 42 7.92 16.15 20.01
C TYR A 42 6.86 16.02 18.91
N ALA A 43 5.85 16.90 18.92
CA ALA A 43 4.83 16.93 17.87
C ALA A 43 5.41 17.41 16.54
N GLN A 44 6.33 18.39 16.57
CA GLN A 44 7.05 18.86 15.39
C GLN A 44 7.98 17.78 14.84
N ASP A 45 8.77 17.13 15.69
CA ASP A 45 9.65 16.02 15.29
C ASP A 45 8.86 14.86 14.69
N PHE A 46 7.71 14.51 15.27
CA PHE A 46 6.82 13.49 14.72
C PHE A 46 6.26 13.89 13.36
N TYR A 47 5.82 15.14 13.21
CA TYR A 47 5.31 15.66 11.94
C TYR A 47 6.40 15.63 10.87
N ASP A 48 7.58 16.14 11.18
CA ASP A 48 8.72 16.19 10.25
C ASP A 48 9.19 14.78 9.87
N ALA A 49 9.25 13.84 10.82
CA ALA A 49 9.58 12.45 10.52
C ALA A 49 8.50 11.78 9.66
N SER A 50 7.22 12.02 9.95
CA SER A 50 6.09 11.48 9.19
C SER A 50 6.09 11.99 7.76
N VAL A 51 6.20 13.31 7.58
CA VAL A 51 6.23 13.95 6.26
C VAL A 51 7.48 13.54 5.48
N ASN A 52 8.68 13.63 6.07
CA ASN A 52 9.90 13.37 5.31
C ASN A 52 10.16 11.87 5.06
N THR A 53 9.56 10.96 5.82
CA THR A 53 9.78 9.51 5.63
C THR A 53 8.60 8.85 4.94
N VAL A 54 7.39 9.05 5.48
CA VAL A 54 6.19 8.32 5.05
C VAL A 54 5.65 8.92 3.76
N GLN A 55 5.59 10.25 3.65
CA GLN A 55 5.03 10.89 2.46
C GLN A 55 5.79 10.48 1.21
N TRP A 56 7.12 10.57 1.25
CA TRP A 56 7.96 10.13 0.13
C TRP A 56 7.71 8.65 -0.13
N SER A 57 7.92 7.78 0.86
CA SER A 57 7.79 6.32 0.72
C SER A 57 6.46 5.87 0.09
N LEU A 58 5.34 6.49 0.44
CA LEU A 58 4.02 6.13 -0.08
C LEU A 58 3.67 6.79 -1.42
N SER A 59 4.29 7.93 -1.76
CA SER A 59 3.97 8.70 -2.97
C SER A 59 4.81 8.28 -4.19
N HIS A 60 5.23 7.01 -4.25
CA HIS A 60 6.02 6.47 -5.35
C HIS A 60 5.15 5.64 -6.31
N PRO A 61 4.83 6.16 -7.51
CA PRO A 61 4.12 5.38 -8.52
C PRO A 61 4.91 4.14 -8.94
N GLN A 62 4.20 3.03 -9.18
CA GLN A 62 4.80 1.73 -9.50
C GLN A 62 4.92 1.43 -11.01
N ILE A 63 4.17 2.15 -11.86
CA ILE A 63 4.21 1.97 -13.33
C ILE A 63 5.20 2.92 -14.00
N VAL A 64 5.34 4.12 -13.47
CA VAL A 64 6.28 5.13 -13.96
C VAL A 64 7.17 5.48 -12.78
N THR A 65 8.46 5.25 -12.90
CA THR A 65 9.41 5.48 -11.81
C THR A 65 10.30 6.67 -12.15
N LYS A 66 10.93 7.25 -11.13
CA LYS A 66 11.95 8.29 -11.33
C LYS A 66 13.29 7.75 -10.86
N ASP A 67 14.32 7.94 -11.67
CA ASP A 67 15.68 7.62 -11.27
C ASP A 67 16.21 8.66 -10.25
N ARG A 68 17.38 8.38 -9.67
CA ARG A 68 18.03 9.29 -8.71
C ARG A 68 18.46 10.64 -9.32
N ARG A 69 18.52 10.74 -10.64
CA ARG A 69 18.87 11.95 -11.40
C ARG A 69 17.62 12.77 -11.80
N GLY A 70 16.42 12.27 -11.50
CA GLY A 70 15.15 12.90 -11.84
C GLY A 70 14.61 12.55 -13.23
N ASN A 71 15.26 11.64 -13.96
CA ASN A 71 14.73 11.12 -15.23
C ASN A 71 13.55 10.20 -14.94
N ILE A 72 12.53 10.29 -15.79
CA ILE A 72 11.34 9.44 -15.71
C ILE A 72 11.63 8.16 -16.51
N ASN A 73 11.48 7.00 -15.88
CA ASN A 73 11.43 5.70 -16.55
C ASN A 73 9.96 5.27 -16.68
N ASP A 74 9.48 5.18 -17.92
CA ASP A 74 8.13 4.76 -18.30
C ASP A 74 8.12 3.50 -19.19
N GLU A 75 9.22 2.73 -19.22
CA GLU A 75 9.40 1.53 -20.07
C GLU A 75 8.27 0.51 -19.89
N VAL A 76 7.81 0.31 -18.65
CA VAL A 76 6.70 -0.62 -18.34
C VAL A 76 5.41 -0.19 -19.02
N ARG A 77 5.11 1.11 -19.00
CA ARG A 77 3.91 1.66 -19.66
C ARG A 77 4.03 1.53 -21.17
N GLU A 78 5.19 1.91 -21.72
CA GLU A 78 5.45 1.82 -23.15
C GLU A 78 5.28 0.39 -23.66
N ALA A 79 5.83 -0.61 -22.94
CA ALA A 79 5.68 -2.02 -23.30
C ALA A 79 4.21 -2.48 -23.32
N TYR A 80 3.40 -2.07 -22.33
CA TYR A 80 1.98 -2.39 -22.31
C TYR A 80 1.19 -1.71 -23.44
N TRP A 81 1.55 -0.47 -23.80
CA TRP A 81 0.95 0.20 -24.95
C TRP A 81 1.36 -0.44 -26.27
N TRP A 82 2.62 -0.84 -26.41
CA TRP A 82 3.07 -1.60 -27.56
C TRP A 82 2.26 -2.89 -27.71
N LEU A 83 2.07 -3.63 -26.62
CA LEU A 83 1.28 -4.86 -26.61
C LEU A 83 -0.18 -4.59 -27.02
N ARG A 84 -0.77 -3.48 -26.55
CA ARG A 84 -2.13 -3.06 -26.90
C ARG A 84 -2.29 -2.66 -28.37
N ASP A 85 -1.29 -2.01 -28.94
CA ASP A 85 -1.43 -1.38 -30.26
C ASP A 85 -0.88 -2.28 -31.39
N ASN A 86 -0.06 -3.29 -31.06
CA ASN A 86 0.64 -4.13 -32.04
C ASN A 86 0.27 -5.63 -32.02
N THR A 87 -0.68 -6.05 -31.17
CA THR A 87 -1.15 -7.45 -31.13
C THR A 87 -2.66 -7.54 -31.40
N PRO A 88 -3.19 -8.70 -31.82
CA PRO A 88 -4.63 -8.93 -31.90
C PRO A 88 -5.34 -8.71 -30.55
N ALA A 89 -6.59 -8.26 -30.56
CA ALA A 89 -7.35 -7.97 -29.33
C ALA A 89 -7.65 -9.23 -28.49
N ASP A 90 -7.70 -10.40 -29.14
CA ASP A 90 -7.90 -11.72 -28.53
C ASP A 90 -6.59 -12.44 -28.17
N ALA A 91 -5.45 -11.78 -28.37
CA ALA A 91 -4.15 -12.37 -28.06
C ALA A 91 -4.02 -12.68 -26.56
N ARG A 92 -3.56 -13.89 -26.26
CA ARG A 92 -3.32 -14.36 -24.90
C ARG A 92 -1.86 -14.15 -24.54
N VAL A 93 -1.65 -13.46 -23.43
CA VAL A 93 -0.33 -13.08 -22.93
C VAL A 93 -0.02 -13.91 -21.68
N MET A 94 1.05 -14.67 -21.74
CA MET A 94 1.61 -15.35 -20.58
C MET A 94 2.60 -14.44 -19.87
N ALA A 95 2.38 -14.22 -18.58
CA ALA A 95 3.28 -13.50 -17.69
C ALA A 95 3.18 -14.11 -16.28
N TRP A 96 4.09 -13.73 -15.39
CA TRP A 96 3.93 -14.05 -13.97
C TRP A 96 2.67 -13.39 -13.39
N TRP A 97 2.09 -14.01 -12.35
CA TRP A 97 0.78 -13.64 -11.82
C TRP A 97 0.71 -12.19 -11.28
N ASP A 98 1.83 -11.65 -10.79
CA ASP A 98 1.96 -10.26 -10.30
C ASP A 98 1.46 -9.21 -11.31
N TYR A 99 1.62 -9.48 -12.61
CA TYR A 99 1.37 -8.49 -13.67
C TYR A 99 0.01 -8.66 -14.34
N GLY A 100 -0.76 -9.71 -14.02
CA GLY A 100 -1.99 -10.03 -14.74
C GLY A 100 -3.00 -8.87 -14.78
N TYR A 101 -3.19 -8.18 -13.66
CA TYR A 101 -4.06 -7.00 -13.60
C TYR A 101 -3.54 -5.82 -14.42
N GLN A 102 -2.22 -5.62 -14.48
CA GLN A 102 -1.63 -4.53 -15.27
C GLN A 102 -1.79 -4.79 -16.77
N ILE A 103 -1.58 -6.04 -17.20
CA ILE A 103 -1.77 -6.47 -18.59
C ILE A 103 -3.24 -6.32 -18.99
N ALA A 104 -4.16 -6.83 -18.18
CA ALA A 104 -5.59 -6.72 -18.45
C ALA A 104 -6.08 -5.26 -18.45
N GLY A 105 -5.61 -4.43 -17.52
CA GLY A 105 -6.07 -3.05 -17.38
C GLY A 105 -5.42 -2.06 -18.35
N VAL A 106 -4.10 -2.12 -18.53
CA VAL A 106 -3.34 -1.14 -19.33
C VAL A 106 -3.17 -1.61 -20.78
N ALA A 107 -2.75 -2.86 -20.97
CA ALA A 107 -2.55 -3.42 -22.30
C ALA A 107 -3.86 -3.90 -22.95
N ASN A 108 -4.93 -4.03 -22.17
CA ASN A 108 -6.23 -4.55 -22.63
C ASN A 108 -6.09 -5.88 -23.38
N ARG A 109 -5.41 -6.85 -22.74
CA ARG A 109 -5.19 -8.20 -23.28
C ARG A 109 -5.56 -9.29 -22.29
N THR A 110 -5.90 -10.45 -22.82
CA THR A 110 -6.18 -11.63 -22.01
C THR A 110 -4.90 -12.13 -21.36
N THR A 111 -4.89 -12.22 -20.02
CA THR A 111 -3.81 -12.83 -19.24
C THR A 111 -4.19 -14.23 -18.80
N LEU A 112 -3.20 -15.12 -18.66
CA LEU A 112 -3.43 -16.49 -18.17
C LEU A 112 -3.48 -16.57 -16.64
N ALA A 113 -2.71 -15.73 -15.96
CA ALA A 113 -2.66 -15.68 -14.50
C ALA A 113 -2.82 -14.22 -14.02
N ASP A 114 -3.40 -14.06 -12.83
CA ASP A 114 -3.61 -12.77 -12.18
C ASP A 114 -3.36 -12.84 -10.67
N GLY A 115 -3.37 -11.67 -10.03
CA GLY A 115 -3.15 -11.53 -8.59
C GLY A 115 -4.28 -12.04 -7.70
N ASN A 116 -5.37 -12.60 -8.24
CA ASN A 116 -6.41 -13.23 -7.43
C ASN A 116 -5.99 -14.64 -6.96
N THR A 117 -5.10 -15.31 -7.70
CA THR A 117 -4.45 -16.58 -7.29
C THR A 117 -5.38 -17.74 -6.90
N TRP A 118 -6.61 -17.76 -7.40
CA TRP A 118 -7.63 -18.73 -7.01
C TRP A 118 -7.38 -20.17 -7.51
N ASN A 119 -6.61 -20.34 -8.59
CA ASN A 119 -6.25 -21.64 -9.14
C ASN A 119 -4.72 -21.82 -9.14
N MET A 120 -4.22 -22.53 -8.13
CA MET A 120 -2.79 -22.79 -7.94
C MET A 120 -2.22 -23.77 -8.97
N GLU A 121 -3.00 -24.72 -9.47
CA GLU A 121 -2.54 -25.67 -10.49
C GLU A 121 -2.21 -24.92 -11.79
N HIS A 122 -3.05 -23.96 -12.17
CA HIS A 122 -2.80 -23.11 -13.33
C HIS A 122 -1.54 -22.25 -13.14
N ILE A 123 -1.35 -21.65 -11.97
CA ILE A 123 -0.12 -20.90 -11.66
C ILE A 123 1.11 -21.83 -11.70
N GLY A 124 0.99 -23.04 -11.19
CA GLY A 124 2.04 -24.05 -11.25
C GLY A 124 2.42 -24.42 -12.68
N LEU A 125 1.44 -24.50 -13.59
CA LEU A 125 1.69 -24.75 -15.02
C LEU A 125 2.43 -23.59 -15.69
N VAL A 126 2.08 -22.33 -15.36
CA VAL A 126 2.81 -21.14 -15.82
C VAL A 126 4.24 -21.15 -15.27
N GLY A 127 4.42 -21.45 -13.98
CA GLY A 127 5.74 -21.59 -13.37
C GLY A 127 6.58 -22.69 -14.06
N MET A 128 5.98 -23.83 -14.35
CA MET A 128 6.64 -24.91 -15.10
C MET A 128 7.04 -24.45 -16.51
N ALA A 129 6.16 -23.71 -17.21
CA ALA A 129 6.48 -23.16 -18.53
C ALA A 129 7.69 -22.21 -18.52
N LEU A 130 7.88 -21.47 -17.41
CA LEU A 130 8.96 -20.49 -17.25
C LEU A 130 10.28 -21.08 -16.72
N THR A 131 10.23 -22.22 -16.04
CA THR A 131 11.38 -22.83 -15.33
C THR A 131 11.91 -24.11 -15.95
N ALA A 132 11.06 -24.84 -16.69
CA ALA A 132 11.45 -26.07 -17.36
C ALA A 132 12.51 -25.82 -18.45
N PRO A 133 13.26 -26.86 -18.86
CA PRO A 133 14.16 -26.77 -20.00
C PRO A 133 13.44 -26.19 -21.23
N LEU A 134 14.16 -25.41 -22.04
CA LEU A 134 13.57 -24.63 -23.14
C LEU A 134 12.62 -25.43 -24.03
N SER A 135 12.95 -26.68 -24.37
CA SER A 135 12.11 -27.54 -25.21
C SER A 135 10.75 -27.85 -24.56
N GLU A 136 10.73 -28.10 -23.26
CA GLU A 136 9.52 -28.40 -22.50
C GLU A 136 8.73 -27.14 -22.18
N GLY A 137 9.40 -26.09 -21.69
CA GLY A 137 8.77 -24.79 -21.43
C GLY A 137 8.13 -24.19 -22.67
N HIS A 138 8.83 -24.23 -23.82
CA HIS A 138 8.28 -23.79 -25.10
C HIS A 138 7.07 -24.63 -25.53
N ARG A 139 7.11 -25.95 -25.31
CA ARG A 139 5.97 -26.84 -25.62
C ARG A 139 4.75 -26.48 -24.78
N ILE A 140 4.92 -26.13 -23.51
CA ILE A 140 3.79 -25.72 -22.65
C ILE A 140 3.29 -24.34 -23.09
N ALA A 141 4.19 -23.36 -23.20
CA ALA A 141 3.87 -21.97 -23.54
C ALA A 141 3.10 -21.85 -24.85
N ARG A 142 3.51 -22.55 -25.92
CA ARG A 142 2.86 -22.48 -27.24
C ARG A 142 1.41 -22.99 -27.26
N HIS A 143 1.00 -23.82 -26.29
CA HIS A 143 -0.39 -24.29 -26.18
C HIS A 143 -1.24 -23.30 -25.39
N LEU A 144 -0.63 -22.58 -24.45
CA LEU A 144 -1.32 -21.70 -23.52
C LEU A 144 -1.45 -20.26 -24.03
N ALA A 145 -0.43 -19.73 -24.70
CA ALA A 145 -0.33 -18.31 -25.04
C ALA A 145 0.23 -18.05 -26.43
N ASP A 146 -0.06 -16.85 -26.92
CA ASP A 146 0.40 -16.33 -28.21
C ASP A 146 1.65 -15.45 -28.02
N TYR A 147 1.73 -14.74 -26.88
CA TYR A 147 2.88 -13.92 -26.48
C TYR A 147 3.31 -14.24 -25.05
N VAL A 148 4.61 -14.08 -24.77
CA VAL A 148 5.19 -14.20 -23.42
C VAL A 148 5.82 -12.87 -23.05
N LEU A 149 5.41 -12.32 -21.91
CA LEU A 149 5.99 -11.11 -21.33
C LEU A 149 6.86 -11.50 -20.14
N LEU A 150 8.11 -11.03 -20.15
CA LEU A 150 9.10 -11.27 -19.10
C LEU A 150 9.69 -9.95 -18.63
N TRP A 151 9.79 -9.78 -17.31
CA TRP A 151 10.49 -8.67 -16.71
C TRP A 151 11.80 -9.12 -16.06
N ASN A 152 12.79 -8.22 -15.98
CA ASN A 152 14.05 -8.50 -15.28
C ASN A 152 13.83 -8.88 -13.82
N SER A 153 12.76 -8.37 -13.20
CA SER A 153 12.36 -8.72 -11.83
C SER A 153 11.87 -10.15 -11.68
N ASP A 154 11.57 -10.88 -12.76
CA ASP A 154 11.06 -12.25 -12.70
C ASP A 154 12.16 -13.29 -12.47
N VAL A 155 13.40 -12.93 -12.78
CA VAL A 155 14.55 -13.80 -12.56
C VAL A 155 14.78 -13.99 -11.06
N GLY A 156 14.71 -15.25 -10.60
CA GLY A 156 14.89 -15.62 -9.19
C GLY A 156 13.62 -15.60 -8.33
N LYS A 157 12.44 -15.40 -8.94
CA LYS A 157 11.13 -15.60 -8.26
C LYS A 157 10.71 -17.07 -8.18
N SER A 158 11.31 -17.93 -9.00
CA SER A 158 11.06 -19.36 -9.11
C SER A 158 12.06 -20.21 -8.34
#